data_AF-A0A8X6GA81-F1
#
_entry.id   AF-A0A8X6GA81-F1
#
_cell.length_a   1.000
_cell.length_b   1.000
_cell.length_c   1.000
_cell.angle_alpha   90.00
_cell.angle_beta   90.00
_cell.angle_gamma   90.00
#
_symmetry.space_group_name_H-M   'P 1'
#
loop_
_entity.id
_entity.type
_entity.pdbx_description
1 polymer ?
#
loop_
_entity_poly.entity_id
_entity_poly.type
_entity_poly.pdbx_seq_one_letter_code
_entity_poly.pdbx_strand_id
1 'polypeptide(L)'
;MKFWTRFKKILKNSVITGVPQIIATRSNFRKKLKLLVFIGCVIGFFWQTFGFLKVYWTYPTVVDVQYYFPDDFDLPALSVCSSNGIKSKLFCQRFSELCYPNSSLVEFCRLNPFYCDPNNNNPGNVSYPTVGSRQLPPLARTEYQEMGVQREDLVTNCFIYESPRVIDCTHDYEIVNVFDTKGLPNNCYAYNSLWGQIRGAKPIKTKTLIVFELKSERTQTNQFYTGTPFALQIAIHSPYSLVNPFMNGFSLKPCSNYHVFPSKQINNLLPPPYTSQCYNYTASWLRRSGRGPRDKRLCSEECYLNKSMEIKGCVDPFFIAYPNMEKICTDDVQPYVYEKCRDYCRPACLREDITADVQEQSPLTMNTVKTF
;
A
#
# COMPACT_ATOMS: atom_id res chain seq x y z
N MET A 1 -5.55 -14.93 -77.09
CA MET A 1 -6.99 -15.30 -76.99
C MET A 1 -7.32 -16.31 -75.87
N LYS A 2 -6.53 -17.39 -75.67
CA LYS A 2 -6.76 -18.43 -74.62
C LYS A 2 -6.76 -17.93 -73.16
N PHE A 3 -6.03 -16.86 -72.85
CA PHE A 3 -5.97 -16.29 -71.49
C PHE A 3 -7.31 -15.69 -71.05
N TRP A 4 -7.97 -14.99 -71.96
CA TRP A 4 -9.19 -14.24 -71.64
C TRP A 4 -10.40 -15.17 -71.41
N THR A 5 -10.47 -16.28 -72.16
CA THR A 5 -11.48 -17.32 -71.95
C THR A 5 -11.29 -18.05 -70.62
N ARG A 6 -10.03 -18.30 -70.21
CA ARG A 6 -9.72 -18.84 -68.86
C ARG A 6 -10.14 -17.86 -67.76
N PHE A 7 -9.78 -16.58 -67.88
CA PHE A 7 -10.11 -15.56 -66.89
C PHE A 7 -11.62 -15.39 -66.69
N LYS A 8 -12.40 -15.38 -67.77
CA LYS A 8 -13.87 -15.37 -67.69
C LYS A 8 -14.45 -16.58 -66.97
N LYS A 9 -13.87 -17.77 -67.17
CA LYS A 9 -14.30 -19.01 -66.52
C LYS A 9 -14.04 -18.96 -65.01
N ILE A 10 -12.89 -18.42 -64.61
CA ILE A 10 -12.52 -18.22 -63.20
C ILE A 10 -13.49 -17.25 -62.53
N LEU A 11 -13.75 -16.09 -63.14
CA LEU A 11 -14.63 -15.09 -62.53
C LEU A 11 -16.10 -15.52 -62.48
N LYS A 12 -16.58 -16.33 -63.43
CA LYS A 12 -17.92 -16.94 -63.37
C LYS A 12 -18.08 -17.90 -62.18
N ASN A 13 -16.98 -18.50 -61.74
CA ASN A 13 -16.95 -19.42 -60.61
C ASN A 13 -16.44 -18.73 -59.33
N SER A 14 -16.40 -17.39 -59.30
CA SER A 14 -15.98 -16.65 -58.12
C SER A 14 -17.02 -16.77 -57.00
N VAL A 15 -16.54 -16.91 -55.77
CA VAL A 15 -17.36 -16.89 -54.54
C VAL A 15 -17.91 -15.48 -54.25
N ILE A 16 -17.34 -14.45 -54.88
CA ILE A 16 -17.83 -13.07 -54.74
C ILE A 16 -19.15 -12.95 -55.48
N THR A 17 -20.27 -12.98 -54.76
CA THR A 17 -21.64 -13.09 -55.28
C THR A 17 -21.98 -12.09 -56.40
N GLY A 18 -21.39 -10.89 -56.40
CA GLY A 18 -21.58 -9.88 -57.46
C GLY A 18 -20.87 -10.20 -58.79
N VAL A 19 -19.73 -10.88 -58.77
CA VAL A 19 -18.84 -11.07 -59.94
C VAL A 19 -19.43 -12.03 -60.99
N PRO A 20 -19.94 -13.23 -60.64
CA PRO A 20 -20.60 -14.11 -61.60
C PRO A 20 -21.81 -13.44 -62.28
N GLN A 21 -22.60 -12.66 -61.53
CA GLN A 21 -23.79 -11.98 -62.03
C GLN A 21 -23.46 -10.87 -63.03
N ILE A 22 -22.36 -10.13 -62.84
CA ILE A 22 -21.89 -9.11 -63.78
C ILE A 22 -21.45 -9.75 -65.10
N ILE A 23 -20.80 -10.91 -65.05
CA ILE A 23 -20.24 -11.59 -66.23
C ILE A 23 -21.30 -12.35 -67.02
N ALA A 24 -22.31 -12.89 -66.34
CA ALA A 24 -23.44 -13.55 -66.98
C ALA A 24 -24.43 -12.60 -67.67
N THR A 25 -24.39 -11.30 -67.35
CA THR A 25 -25.33 -10.30 -67.90
C THR A 25 -25.01 -9.94 -69.36
N ARG A 26 -25.98 -10.11 -70.26
CA ARG A 26 -25.83 -9.89 -71.73
C ARG A 26 -25.91 -8.42 -72.16
N SER A 27 -26.73 -7.60 -71.47
CA SER A 27 -26.89 -6.18 -71.79
C SER A 27 -25.73 -5.33 -71.24
N ASN A 28 -25.09 -4.54 -72.10
CA ASN A 28 -23.99 -3.65 -71.72
C ASN A 28 -24.40 -2.60 -70.68
N PHE A 29 -25.61 -2.07 -70.77
CA PHE A 29 -26.13 -1.09 -69.79
C PHE A 29 -26.31 -1.71 -68.40
N ARG A 30 -27.01 -2.85 -68.32
CA ARG A 30 -27.20 -3.58 -67.06
C ARG A 30 -25.88 -4.04 -66.45
N LYS A 31 -24.90 -4.38 -67.30
CA LYS A 31 -23.54 -4.74 -66.86
C LYS A 31 -22.82 -3.55 -66.23
N LYS A 32 -22.89 -2.35 -66.83
CA LYS A 32 -22.34 -1.11 -66.25
C LYS A 32 -23.00 -0.77 -64.92
N LEU A 33 -24.32 -0.86 -64.83
CA LEU A 33 -25.06 -0.59 -63.58
C LEU A 33 -24.66 -1.56 -62.45
N LYS A 34 -24.65 -2.87 -62.73
CA LYS A 34 -24.22 -3.87 -61.74
C LYS A 34 -22.76 -3.69 -61.31
N LEU A 35 -21.89 -3.32 -62.24
CA LEU A 35 -20.49 -3.01 -61.94
C LEU A 35 -20.37 -1.77 -61.04
N LEU A 36 -21.15 -0.72 -61.30
CA LEU A 36 -21.17 0.50 -60.47
C LEU A 36 -21.67 0.20 -59.05
N VAL A 37 -22.77 -0.54 -58.92
CA VAL A 37 -23.29 -0.98 -57.63
C VAL A 37 -22.24 -1.83 -56.89
N PHE A 38 -21.60 -2.77 -57.58
CA PHE A 38 -20.55 -3.59 -56.99
C PHE A 38 -19.36 -2.75 -56.50
N ILE A 39 -18.87 -1.81 -57.32
CA ILE A 39 -17.79 -0.89 -56.93
C ILE A 39 -18.22 -0.04 -55.73
N GLY A 40 -19.45 0.49 -55.72
CA GLY A 40 -20.01 1.24 -54.60
C GLY A 40 -20.04 0.42 -53.30
N CYS A 41 -20.47 -0.85 -53.37
CA CYS A 41 -20.44 -1.77 -52.23
C CYS A 41 -19.01 -2.05 -51.75
N VAL A 42 -18.05 -2.23 -52.66
CA VAL A 42 -16.64 -2.47 -52.31
C VAL A 42 -16.03 -1.24 -51.64
N ILE A 43 -16.30 -0.03 -52.15
CA ILE A 43 -15.85 1.23 -51.53
C ILE A 43 -16.48 1.39 -50.14
N GLY A 44 -17.79 1.17 -50.02
CA GLY A 44 -18.50 1.23 -48.74
C GLY A 44 -17.96 0.23 -47.72
N PHE A 45 -17.65 -1.00 -48.16
CA PHE A 45 -17.00 -2.02 -47.34
C PHE A 45 -15.63 -1.53 -46.84
N PHE A 46 -14.73 -1.09 -47.72
CA PHE A 46 -13.42 -0.62 -47.31
C PHE A 46 -13.49 0.61 -46.39
N TRP A 47 -14.42 1.54 -46.64
CA TRP A 47 -14.66 2.69 -45.78
C TRP A 47 -15.07 2.26 -44.37
N GLN A 48 -16.04 1.36 -44.27
CA GLN A 48 -16.52 0.85 -42.99
C GLN A 48 -15.44 0.02 -42.27
N THR A 49 -14.73 -0.85 -42.99
CA THR A 49 -13.60 -1.62 -42.43
C THR A 49 -12.50 -0.70 -41.92
N PHE A 50 -12.13 0.34 -42.67
CA PHE A 50 -11.13 1.31 -42.21
C PHE A 50 -11.59 2.09 -40.98
N GLY A 51 -12.88 2.45 -40.91
CA GLY A 51 -13.48 3.03 -39.71
C GLY A 51 -13.35 2.12 -38.48
N PHE A 52 -13.69 0.85 -38.62
CA PHE A 52 -13.52 -0.14 -37.54
C PHE A 52 -12.06 -0.37 -37.17
N LEU A 53 -11.16 -0.47 -38.15
CA LEU A 53 -9.73 -0.62 -37.91
C LEU A 53 -9.16 0.59 -37.16
N LYS A 54 -9.60 1.81 -37.51
CA LYS A 54 -9.21 3.02 -36.78
C LYS A 54 -9.60 2.94 -35.32
N VAL A 55 -10.83 2.53 -35.00
CA VAL A 55 -11.27 2.34 -33.60
C VAL A 55 -10.51 1.20 -32.92
N TYR A 56 -10.32 0.07 -33.61
CA TYR A 56 -9.57 -1.07 -33.08
C TYR A 56 -8.14 -0.68 -32.67
N TRP A 57 -7.44 0.11 -33.51
CA TRP A 57 -6.09 0.60 -33.22
C TRP A 57 -6.02 1.75 -32.21
N THR A 58 -7.15 2.29 -31.74
CA THR A 58 -7.15 3.17 -30.56
C THR A 58 -7.08 2.39 -29.24
N TYR A 59 -7.16 1.06 -29.28
CA TYR A 59 -7.15 0.18 -28.10
C TYR A 59 -8.12 0.63 -26.99
N PRO A 60 -9.41 0.86 -27.31
CA PRO A 60 -10.38 1.30 -26.32
C PRO A 60 -10.58 0.21 -25.25
N THR A 61 -10.80 0.65 -24.01
CA THR A 61 -11.06 -0.24 -22.87
C THR A 61 -12.37 0.15 -22.20
N VAL A 62 -13.04 -0.83 -21.61
CA VAL A 62 -14.22 -0.64 -20.76
C VAL A 62 -13.91 -1.17 -19.36
N VAL A 63 -14.46 -0.53 -18.34
CA VAL A 63 -14.31 -0.97 -16.95
C VAL A 63 -15.46 -1.92 -16.64
N ASP A 64 -15.13 -3.11 -16.15
CA ASP A 64 -16.07 -4.09 -15.66
C ASP A 64 -15.92 -4.22 -14.14
N VAL A 65 -17.01 -4.06 -13.40
CA VAL A 65 -17.03 -4.08 -11.94
C VAL A 65 -17.86 -5.27 -11.50
N GLN A 66 -17.21 -6.21 -10.83
CA GLN A 66 -17.83 -7.43 -10.33
C GLN A 66 -17.66 -7.50 -8.81
N TYR A 67 -18.71 -7.95 -8.12
CA TYR A 67 -18.72 -8.16 -6.68
C TYR A 67 -18.81 -9.65 -6.39
N TYR A 68 -17.94 -10.14 -5.52
CA TYR A 68 -17.91 -11.54 -5.12
C TYR A 68 -17.89 -11.65 -3.60
N PHE A 69 -18.58 -12.65 -3.08
CA PHE A 69 -18.55 -13.04 -1.67
C PHE A 69 -17.94 -14.43 -1.58
N PRO A 70 -16.59 -14.54 -1.60
CA PRO A 70 -15.95 -15.85 -1.61
C PRO A 70 -16.09 -16.54 -0.25
N ASP A 71 -16.08 -17.88 -0.23
CA ASP A 71 -16.07 -18.64 1.02
C ASP A 71 -14.72 -18.54 1.75
N ASP A 72 -13.65 -18.36 0.96
CA ASP A 72 -12.27 -18.23 1.40
C ASP A 72 -11.71 -16.84 1.05
N PHE A 73 -10.87 -16.30 1.92
CA PHE A 73 -10.26 -14.99 1.81
C PHE A 73 -8.78 -15.10 2.14
N ASP A 74 -7.91 -14.44 1.37
CA ASP A 74 -6.49 -14.39 1.71
C ASP A 74 -6.31 -13.64 3.03
N LEU A 75 -5.71 -14.27 4.04
CA LEU A 75 -5.44 -13.62 5.32
C LEU A 75 -4.62 -12.34 5.06
N PRO A 76 -5.12 -11.15 5.44
CA PRO A 76 -4.40 -9.91 5.24
C PRO A 76 -3.21 -9.82 6.22
N ALA A 77 -2.28 -8.91 5.95
CA ALA A 77 -1.30 -8.52 6.94
C ALA A 77 -1.84 -7.40 7.83
N LEU A 78 -1.43 -7.42 9.09
CA LEU A 78 -1.71 -6.37 10.08
C LEU A 78 -0.40 -5.76 10.54
N SER A 79 -0.18 -4.48 10.24
CA SER A 79 0.95 -3.72 10.77
C SER A 79 0.50 -2.85 11.93
N VAL A 80 1.18 -2.94 13.08
CA VAL A 80 0.93 -2.12 14.27
C VAL A 80 2.17 -1.32 14.67
N CYS A 81 1.97 -0.05 15.03
CA CYS A 81 3.01 0.85 15.55
C CYS A 81 2.53 1.56 16.81
N SER A 82 3.47 1.93 17.68
CA SER A 82 3.23 2.92 18.72
C SER A 82 3.32 4.33 18.15
N SER A 83 2.44 5.24 18.55
CA SER A 83 2.66 6.68 18.28
C SER A 83 3.89 7.28 18.97
N ASN A 84 4.50 6.57 19.94
CA ASN A 84 5.58 7.11 20.77
C ASN A 84 7.00 6.89 20.22
N GLY A 85 7.19 6.14 19.12
CA GLY A 85 8.47 6.00 18.40
C GLY A 85 9.63 5.49 19.24
N ILE A 86 10.40 6.42 19.82
CA ILE A 86 11.58 6.17 20.65
C ILE A 86 11.21 6.30 22.13
N LYS A 87 11.67 5.38 22.98
CA LYS A 87 11.55 5.49 24.44
C LYS A 87 12.47 6.60 24.95
N SER A 88 11.89 7.69 25.44
CA SER A 88 12.63 8.85 25.96
C SER A 88 13.69 8.49 27.00
N LYS A 89 13.37 7.59 27.93
CA LYS A 89 14.32 7.13 28.96
C LYS A 89 15.58 6.51 28.35
N LEU A 90 15.45 5.63 27.36
CA LEU A 90 16.59 5.01 26.69
C LEU A 90 17.37 6.03 25.86
N PHE A 91 16.65 6.93 25.18
CA PHE A 91 17.28 8.02 24.43
C PHE A 91 18.12 8.92 25.32
N CYS A 92 17.58 9.40 26.44
CA CYS A 92 18.28 10.32 27.35
C CYS A 92 19.40 9.65 28.15
N GLN A 93 19.33 8.33 28.38
CA GLN A 93 20.46 7.58 28.93
C GLN A 93 21.67 7.60 27.99
N ARG A 94 21.42 7.61 26.67
CA ARG A 94 22.46 7.58 25.64
C ARG A 94 22.92 8.97 25.22
N PHE A 95 22.00 9.92 25.12
CA PHE A 95 22.22 11.30 24.65
C PHE A 95 21.78 12.31 25.72
N SER A 96 22.45 12.27 26.86
CA SER A 96 22.11 13.10 28.03
C SER A 96 22.14 14.60 27.72
N GLU A 97 22.99 15.02 26.79
CA GLU A 97 23.16 16.39 26.29
C GLU A 97 22.00 16.89 25.43
N LEU A 98 21.21 15.98 24.84
CA LEU A 98 20.03 16.30 24.03
C LEU A 98 18.74 16.26 24.86
N CYS A 99 18.84 16.10 26.17
CA CYS A 99 17.73 16.07 27.10
C CYS A 99 17.81 17.22 28.11
N TYR A 100 16.64 17.67 28.61
CA TYR A 100 16.56 18.87 29.44
C TYR A 100 17.35 18.73 30.76
N PRO A 101 18.13 19.76 31.15
CA PRO A 101 18.61 19.90 32.51
C PRO A 101 17.58 20.66 33.39
N ASN A 102 17.01 19.94 34.37
CA ASN A 102 16.36 20.28 35.66
C ASN A 102 15.80 21.70 36.00
N SER A 103 16.26 22.81 35.42
CA SER A 103 15.84 24.18 35.83
C SER A 103 14.46 24.64 35.32
N SER A 104 13.95 24.04 34.23
CA SER A 104 12.63 24.33 33.64
C SER A 104 11.55 23.33 34.02
N LEU A 105 11.89 22.27 34.76
CA LEU A 105 10.97 21.18 35.09
C LEU A 105 9.83 21.66 35.99
N VAL A 106 10.11 22.60 36.91
CA VAL A 106 9.07 23.20 37.76
C VAL A 106 8.03 23.94 36.92
N GLU A 107 8.45 24.75 35.94
CA GLU A 107 7.54 25.49 35.07
C GLU A 107 6.82 24.56 34.08
N PHE A 108 7.52 23.55 33.56
CA PHE A 108 6.92 22.52 32.72
C PHE A 108 5.84 21.72 33.50
N CYS A 109 6.14 21.27 34.72
CA CYS A 109 5.19 20.58 35.59
C CYS A 109 4.05 21.49 36.03
N ARG A 110 4.29 22.80 36.21
CA ARG A 110 3.24 23.78 36.48
C ARG A 110 2.25 23.88 35.33
N LEU A 111 2.74 23.87 34.09
CA LEU A 111 1.91 23.93 32.88
C LEU A 111 1.32 22.56 32.50
N ASN A 112 1.98 21.47 32.89
CA ASN A 112 1.67 20.10 32.48
C ASN A 112 1.65 19.15 33.69
N PRO A 113 0.81 19.39 34.72
CA PRO A 113 0.83 18.63 35.97
C PRO A 113 0.52 17.14 35.79
N PHE A 114 -0.17 16.76 34.71
CA PHE A 114 -0.44 15.37 34.37
C PHE A 114 0.84 14.55 34.08
N TYR A 115 1.92 15.20 33.65
CA TYR A 115 3.17 14.57 33.21
C TYR A 115 4.17 14.37 34.35
N CYS A 116 3.90 14.97 35.51
CA CYS A 116 4.79 14.95 36.66
C CYS A 116 4.12 14.17 37.79
N ASP A 117 4.81 13.16 38.31
CA ASP A 117 4.29 12.37 39.43
C ASP A 117 4.19 13.27 40.68
N PRO A 118 2.97 13.54 41.19
CA PRO A 118 2.78 14.42 42.34
C PRO A 118 3.37 13.82 43.63
N ASN A 119 3.67 12.52 43.67
CA ASN A 119 4.24 11.84 44.83
C ASN A 119 5.77 11.72 44.79
N ASN A 120 6.41 12.11 43.68
CA ASN A 120 7.85 12.01 43.54
C ASN A 120 8.51 13.35 43.89
N ASN A 121 8.92 13.49 45.16
CA ASN A 121 9.62 14.67 45.68
C ASN A 121 10.99 14.94 45.01
N ASN A 122 11.46 14.03 44.14
CA ASN A 122 12.62 14.22 43.27
C ASN A 122 12.20 14.18 41.79
N PRO A 123 11.58 15.25 41.26
CA PRO A 123 11.23 15.33 39.84
C PRO A 123 12.47 15.30 38.92
N GLY A 124 13.68 15.55 39.45
CA GLY A 124 14.95 15.63 38.71
C GLY A 124 15.49 14.35 38.05
N ASN A 125 14.82 13.21 38.14
CA ASN A 125 15.26 11.95 37.52
C ASN A 125 14.54 11.59 36.20
N VAL A 126 13.58 12.40 35.74
CA VAL A 126 12.91 12.17 34.45
C VAL A 126 13.48 13.14 33.41
N SER A 127 14.23 12.58 32.45
CA SER A 127 14.81 13.34 31.35
C SER A 127 13.92 13.23 30.11
N TYR A 128 13.60 14.38 29.52
CA TYR A 128 12.81 14.46 28.29
C TYR A 128 13.70 14.94 27.13
N PRO A 129 13.57 14.35 25.93
CA PRO A 129 14.24 14.83 24.74
C PRO A 129 13.86 16.29 24.44
N THR A 130 14.86 17.12 24.16
CA THR A 130 14.67 18.53 23.75
C THR A 130 14.67 18.71 22.24
N VAL A 131 15.03 17.66 21.52
CA VAL A 131 15.26 17.65 20.08
C VAL A 131 14.05 17.14 19.31
N GLY A 132 13.82 17.74 18.14
CA GLY A 132 12.91 17.19 17.14
C GLY A 132 13.58 16.11 16.29
N SER A 133 12.80 15.48 15.41
CA SER A 133 13.26 14.46 14.46
C SER A 133 14.46 14.90 13.59
N ARG A 134 14.56 16.18 13.23
CA ARG A 134 15.67 16.74 12.43
C ARG A 134 16.99 16.87 13.20
N GLN A 135 16.89 17.00 14.51
CA GLN A 135 18.03 17.17 15.41
C GLN A 135 18.46 15.84 16.02
N LEU A 136 17.87 14.73 15.55
CA LEU A 136 18.28 13.39 15.94
C LEU A 136 19.71 13.11 15.45
N PRO A 137 20.55 12.45 16.26
CA PRO A 137 21.87 12.02 15.82
C PRO A 137 21.81 11.16 14.54
N PRO A 138 22.77 11.26 13.61
CA PRO A 138 22.74 10.51 12.35
C PRO A 138 23.18 9.04 12.55
N LEU A 139 22.41 8.29 13.33
CA LEU A 139 22.69 6.88 13.66
C LEU A 139 22.14 5.92 12.60
N ALA A 140 22.64 4.69 12.64
CA ALA A 140 22.02 3.60 11.89
C ALA A 140 20.64 3.26 12.46
N ARG A 141 19.76 2.71 11.61
CA ARG A 141 18.40 2.38 12.03
C ARG A 141 18.35 1.37 13.17
N THR A 142 19.27 0.42 13.18
CA THR A 142 19.41 -0.60 14.23
C THR A 142 19.56 0.01 15.63
N GLU A 143 20.26 1.14 15.74
CA GLU A 143 20.46 1.83 17.01
C GLU A 143 19.16 2.47 17.52
N TYR A 144 18.34 3.00 16.61
CA TYR A 144 17.00 3.48 16.94
C TYR A 144 16.03 2.35 17.26
N GLN A 145 16.19 1.17 16.66
CA GLN A 145 15.38 0.01 16.99
C GLN A 145 15.54 -0.43 18.44
N GLU A 146 16.76 -0.40 18.96
CA GLU A 146 17.06 -0.73 20.36
C GLU A 146 16.38 0.23 21.34
N MET A 147 16.34 1.51 21.00
CA MET A 147 15.67 2.54 21.81
C MET A 147 14.16 2.63 21.55
N GLY A 148 13.67 1.98 20.49
CA GLY A 148 12.27 2.01 20.08
C GLY A 148 11.36 1.17 20.98
N VAL A 149 10.06 1.29 20.72
CA VAL A 149 9.05 0.41 21.33
C VAL A 149 9.30 -1.04 20.87
N GLN A 150 9.26 -2.00 21.80
CA GLN A 150 9.46 -3.41 21.51
C GLN A 150 8.12 -4.11 21.26
N ARG A 151 8.13 -5.30 20.63
CA ARG A 151 6.89 -6.00 20.26
C ARG A 151 6.08 -6.39 21.48
N GLU A 152 6.75 -6.83 22.54
CA GLU A 152 6.17 -7.18 23.86
C GLU A 152 5.41 -6.01 24.49
N ASP A 153 5.76 -4.78 24.15
CA ASP A 153 5.11 -3.58 24.68
C ASP A 153 3.84 -3.21 23.91
N LEU A 154 3.65 -3.79 22.71
CA LEU A 154 2.56 -3.47 21.79
C LEU A 154 1.53 -4.59 21.63
N VAL A 155 1.99 -5.83 21.47
CA VAL A 155 1.12 -6.97 21.22
C VAL A 155 1.39 -8.03 22.29
N THR A 156 0.39 -8.25 23.13
CA THR A 156 0.43 -9.26 24.17
C THR A 156 0.15 -10.63 23.56
N ASN A 157 -0.94 -10.74 22.81
CA ASN A 157 -1.43 -12.00 22.24
C ASN A 157 -2.02 -11.78 20.83
N CYS A 158 -1.89 -12.80 19.99
CA CYS A 158 -2.50 -12.89 18.66
C CYS A 158 -3.07 -14.29 18.45
N PHE A 159 -4.37 -14.39 18.20
CA PHE A 159 -5.05 -15.68 17.97
C PHE A 159 -5.94 -15.63 16.73
N ILE A 160 -5.83 -16.66 15.89
CA ILE A 160 -6.72 -16.89 14.75
C ILE A 160 -7.62 -18.08 15.08
N TYR A 161 -8.92 -17.84 15.18
CA TYR A 161 -9.95 -18.84 15.50
C TYR A 161 -10.58 -19.36 14.21
N GLU A 162 -10.16 -20.54 13.76
CA GLU A 162 -10.63 -21.23 12.56
C GLU A 162 -11.20 -22.60 12.98
N SER A 163 -12.49 -22.65 13.34
CA SER A 163 -13.13 -23.83 13.93
C SER A 163 -12.78 -25.14 13.18
N PRO A 164 -12.26 -26.18 13.86
CA PRO A 164 -12.09 -26.33 15.31
C PRO A 164 -10.70 -25.91 15.85
N ARG A 165 -9.86 -25.28 15.03
CA ARG A 165 -8.47 -24.94 15.34
C ARG A 165 -8.34 -23.51 15.88
N VAL A 166 -7.39 -23.34 16.79
CA VAL A 166 -6.90 -22.02 17.23
C VAL A 166 -5.42 -21.98 16.89
N ILE A 167 -5.00 -20.94 16.18
CA ILE A 167 -3.62 -20.73 15.76
C ILE A 167 -3.08 -19.53 16.52
N ASP A 168 -1.99 -19.73 17.25
CA ASP A 168 -1.24 -18.66 17.91
C ASP A 168 -0.29 -18.00 16.88
N CYS A 169 -0.48 -16.69 16.67
CA CYS A 169 0.31 -15.86 15.76
C CYS A 169 1.16 -14.84 16.51
N THR A 170 1.28 -14.93 17.84
CA THR A 170 1.91 -13.91 18.70
C THR A 170 3.37 -13.65 18.33
N HIS A 171 4.06 -14.68 17.85
CA HIS A 171 5.47 -14.63 17.49
C HIS A 171 5.74 -14.63 15.97
N ASP A 172 4.70 -14.63 15.13
CA ASP A 172 4.82 -14.63 13.67
C ASP A 172 4.67 -13.21 13.11
N TYR A 173 5.76 -12.44 13.18
CA TYR A 173 5.80 -11.05 12.75
C TYR A 173 7.11 -10.67 12.09
N GLU A 174 7.04 -9.65 11.22
CA GLU A 174 8.17 -8.99 10.61
C GLU A 174 8.32 -7.56 11.18
N ILE A 175 9.57 -7.13 11.41
CA ILE A 175 9.83 -5.75 11.88
C ILE A 175 9.76 -4.80 10.69
N VAL A 176 8.96 -3.75 10.83
CA VAL A 176 8.76 -2.71 9.81
C VAL A 176 9.27 -1.38 10.36
N ASN A 177 10.41 -0.93 9.82
CA ASN A 177 11.06 0.30 10.25
C ASN A 177 10.58 1.48 9.43
N VAL A 178 9.80 2.36 10.04
CA VAL A 178 9.19 3.51 9.35
C VAL A 178 9.37 4.79 10.13
N PHE A 179 9.11 5.92 9.48
CA PHE A 179 8.98 7.19 10.15
C PHE A 179 7.50 7.50 10.40
N ASP A 180 7.20 8.13 11.53
CA ASP A 180 5.88 8.72 11.74
C ASP A 180 5.70 10.00 10.91
N THR A 181 4.53 10.63 11.02
CA THR A 181 4.24 11.89 10.29
C THR A 181 5.10 13.08 10.71
N LYS A 182 5.84 12.97 11.82
CA LYS A 182 6.78 13.97 12.32
C LYS A 182 8.23 13.61 11.99
N GLY A 183 8.48 12.53 11.25
CA GLY A 183 9.82 12.06 10.92
C GLY A 183 10.53 11.30 12.06
N LEU A 184 9.82 10.91 13.12
CA LEU A 184 10.40 10.14 14.22
C LEU A 184 10.54 8.67 13.81
N PRO A 185 11.72 8.05 14.01
CA PRO A 185 11.89 6.63 13.74
C PRO A 185 11.02 5.79 14.68
N ASN A 186 10.29 4.84 14.11
CA ASN A 186 9.37 3.95 14.81
C ASN A 186 9.62 2.46 14.49
N ASN A 187 9.43 1.61 15.49
CA ASN A 187 9.39 0.17 15.32
C ASN A 187 7.93 -0.25 15.16
N CYS A 188 7.62 -0.83 14.02
CA CYS A 188 6.31 -1.42 13.78
C CYS A 188 6.45 -2.92 13.54
N TYR A 189 5.36 -3.64 13.71
CA TYR A 189 5.33 -5.10 13.62
C TYR A 189 4.22 -5.52 12.67
N ALA A 190 4.58 -6.21 11.60
CA ALA A 190 3.67 -6.72 10.59
C ALA A 190 3.43 -8.21 10.78
N TYR A 191 2.21 -8.57 11.17
CA TYR A 191 1.76 -9.94 11.32
C TYR A 191 1.26 -10.49 9.99
N ASN A 192 1.54 -11.77 9.72
CA ASN A 192 1.20 -12.45 8.46
C ASN A 192 1.75 -11.70 7.22
N SER A 193 2.93 -11.08 7.35
CA SER A 193 3.64 -10.52 6.21
C SER A 193 4.35 -11.62 5.42
N LEU A 194 4.22 -11.56 4.10
CA LEU A 194 4.95 -12.41 3.15
C LEU A 194 6.12 -11.64 2.52
N TRP A 195 6.57 -10.57 3.16
CA TRP A 195 7.71 -9.81 2.69
C TRP A 195 8.98 -10.67 2.69
N GLY A 196 9.64 -10.77 1.54
CA GLY A 196 10.79 -11.67 1.36
C GLY A 196 10.42 -13.15 1.25
N GLN A 197 9.13 -13.48 1.11
CA GLN A 197 8.65 -14.84 0.95
C GLN A 197 7.91 -14.98 -0.38
N ILE A 198 8.20 -16.04 -1.14
CA ILE A 198 7.54 -16.33 -2.43
C ILE A 198 6.30 -17.23 -2.27
N ARG A 199 5.91 -17.53 -1.03
CA ARG A 199 4.74 -18.36 -0.75
C ARG A 199 3.47 -17.54 -0.98
N GLY A 200 2.40 -18.22 -1.39
CA GLY A 200 1.08 -17.60 -1.48
C GLY A 200 0.52 -17.28 -0.10
N ALA A 201 -0.37 -16.30 -0.04
CA ALA A 201 -1.14 -16.00 1.16
C ALA A 201 -1.94 -17.22 1.61
N LYS A 202 -2.01 -17.39 2.94
CA LYS A 202 -2.81 -18.44 3.53
C LYS A 202 -4.30 -18.08 3.37
N PRO A 203 -5.12 -18.91 2.70
CA PRO A 203 -6.56 -18.69 2.68
C PRO A 203 -7.13 -18.99 4.07
N ILE A 204 -8.10 -18.18 4.49
CA ILE A 204 -8.92 -18.38 5.69
C ILE A 204 -10.39 -18.35 5.31
N LYS A 205 -11.25 -18.98 6.10
CA LYS A 205 -12.70 -18.87 5.93
C LYS A 205 -13.15 -17.44 6.24
N THR A 206 -14.13 -16.91 5.51
CA THR A 206 -14.66 -15.54 5.74
C THR A 206 -15.28 -15.31 7.11
N LYS A 207 -15.63 -16.38 7.85
CA LYS A 207 -16.15 -16.32 9.23
C LYS A 207 -15.06 -16.49 10.30
N THR A 208 -13.80 -16.53 9.92
CA THR A 208 -12.67 -16.64 10.87
C THR A 208 -12.56 -15.36 11.71
N LEU A 209 -12.47 -15.54 13.02
CA LEU A 209 -12.25 -14.45 13.97
C LEU A 209 -10.75 -14.34 14.28
N ILE A 210 -10.20 -13.14 14.19
CA ILE A 210 -8.81 -12.86 14.55
C ILE A 210 -8.81 -11.87 15.71
N VAL A 211 -8.14 -12.24 16.80
CA VAL A 211 -8.07 -11.43 18.01
C VAL A 211 -6.64 -10.99 18.23
N PHE A 212 -6.45 -9.67 18.31
CA PHE A 212 -5.20 -9.05 18.74
C PHE A 212 -5.41 -8.36 20.08
N GLU A 213 -4.66 -8.78 21.09
CA GLU A 213 -4.62 -8.09 22.38
C GLU A 213 -3.48 -7.09 22.37
N LEU A 214 -3.84 -5.82 22.22
CA LEU A 214 -2.89 -4.73 22.10
C LEU A 214 -2.67 -4.05 23.45
N LYS A 215 -1.41 -3.81 23.77
CA LYS A 215 -0.99 -3.06 24.94
C LYS A 215 -0.63 -1.65 24.51
N SER A 216 -1.25 -0.68 25.16
CA SER A 216 -0.83 0.72 25.08
C SER A 216 -0.19 1.09 26.41
N GLU A 217 1.04 1.59 26.33
CA GLU A 217 1.77 2.02 27.51
C GLU A 217 1.05 3.21 28.17
N ARG A 218 0.74 3.09 29.46
CA ARG A 218 0.06 4.17 30.21
C ARG A 218 1.04 5.23 30.72
N THR A 219 2.32 4.90 30.82
CA THR A 219 3.33 5.73 31.47
C THR A 219 3.94 6.72 30.49
N GLN A 220 3.61 8.00 30.66
CA GLN A 220 4.12 9.11 29.85
C GLN A 220 5.65 9.28 29.94
N THR A 221 6.29 8.68 30.94
CA THR A 221 7.74 8.71 31.15
C THR A 221 8.56 8.11 30.01
N ASN A 222 7.92 7.35 29.10
CA ASN A 222 8.57 6.75 27.94
C ASN A 222 8.20 7.43 26.61
N GLN A 223 7.41 8.51 26.62
CA GLN A 223 7.08 9.25 25.39
C GLN A 223 8.23 10.13 24.94
N PHE A 224 8.58 10.05 23.65
CA PHE A 224 9.53 10.97 23.05
C PHE A 224 8.99 12.41 23.02
N TYR A 225 7.71 12.58 22.68
CA TYR A 225 7.02 13.87 22.62
C TYR A 225 5.90 13.91 23.66
N THR A 226 5.94 14.89 24.56
CA THR A 226 4.95 15.07 25.63
C THR A 226 3.55 15.39 25.11
N GLY A 227 3.42 16.06 23.96
CA GLY A 227 2.12 16.40 23.36
C GLY A 227 1.48 15.32 22.47
N THR A 228 2.09 14.13 22.32
CA THR A 228 1.54 13.09 21.45
C THR A 228 0.53 12.24 22.22
N PRO A 229 -0.73 12.13 21.75
CA PRO A 229 -1.71 11.29 22.42
C PRO A 229 -1.29 9.83 22.36
N PHE A 230 -1.57 9.07 23.41
CA PHE A 230 -1.41 7.62 23.38
C PHE A 230 -2.36 7.03 22.35
N ALA A 231 -1.79 6.62 21.22
CA ALA A 231 -2.51 5.92 20.18
C ALA A 231 -1.62 4.83 19.59
N LEU A 232 -2.27 3.76 19.14
CA LEU A 232 -1.63 2.79 18.25
C LEU A 232 -2.02 3.13 16.82
N GLN A 233 -1.08 3.03 15.89
CA GLN A 233 -1.41 3.13 14.46
C GLN A 233 -1.44 1.73 13.88
N ILE A 234 -2.51 1.44 13.15
CA ILE A 234 -2.72 0.12 12.56
C ILE A 234 -3.05 0.24 11.09
N ALA A 235 -2.42 -0.58 10.25
CA ALA A 235 -2.81 -0.75 8.86
C ALA A 235 -3.11 -2.23 8.57
N ILE A 236 -4.25 -2.47 7.94
CA ILE A 236 -4.57 -3.75 7.32
C ILE A 236 -4.26 -3.62 5.83
N HIS A 237 -3.45 -4.53 5.31
CA HIS A 237 -2.97 -4.43 3.94
C HIS A 237 -2.69 -5.79 3.31
N SER A 238 -2.41 -5.79 2.00
CA SER A 238 -1.98 -7.00 1.28
C SER A 238 -0.75 -7.60 1.97
N PRO A 239 -0.70 -8.94 2.18
CA PRO A 239 0.40 -9.58 2.88
C PRO A 239 1.73 -9.49 2.12
N TYR A 240 1.70 -9.20 0.81
CA TYR A 240 2.88 -9.11 -0.04
C TYR A 240 3.63 -7.76 0.04
N SER A 241 3.14 -6.81 0.85
CA SER A 241 3.73 -5.47 0.96
C SER A 241 3.96 -5.11 2.42
N LEU A 242 5.04 -4.36 2.69
CA LEU A 242 5.19 -3.65 3.94
C LEU A 242 4.63 -2.24 3.80
N VAL A 243 3.80 -1.83 4.75
CA VAL A 243 3.08 -0.55 4.72
C VAL A 243 3.41 0.23 5.98
N ASN A 244 3.54 1.54 5.84
CA ASN A 244 3.67 2.46 6.98
C ASN A 244 2.27 2.77 7.56
N PRO A 245 1.93 2.31 8.78
CA PRO A 245 0.62 2.55 9.39
C PRO A 245 0.30 4.02 9.65
N PHE A 246 1.31 4.89 9.78
CA PHE A 246 1.09 6.34 9.91
C PHE A 246 0.54 6.99 8.63
N MET A 247 0.77 6.36 7.47
CA MET A 247 0.39 6.90 6.17
C MET A 247 -0.84 6.21 5.56
N ASN A 248 -1.11 4.96 5.94
CA ASN A 248 -2.16 4.13 5.34
C ASN A 248 -3.11 3.49 6.35
N GLY A 249 -2.84 3.70 7.63
CA GLY A 249 -3.58 3.09 8.70
C GLY A 249 -4.62 4.03 9.30
N PHE A 250 -5.11 3.60 10.45
CA PHE A 250 -5.99 4.35 11.32
C PHE A 250 -5.49 4.24 12.77
N SER A 251 -5.89 5.20 13.59
CA SER A 251 -5.46 5.30 14.99
C SER A 251 -6.44 4.59 15.91
N LEU A 252 -5.93 3.73 16.80
CA LEU A 252 -6.68 3.18 17.92
C LEU A 252 -6.41 3.99 19.19
N LYS A 253 -7.48 4.31 19.90
CA LYS A 253 -7.41 4.89 21.24
C LYS A 253 -7.29 3.76 22.27
N PRO A 254 -6.60 4.01 23.38
CA PRO A 254 -6.50 3.04 24.47
C PRO A 254 -7.88 2.82 25.11
N CYS A 255 -8.01 1.68 25.79
CA CYS A 255 -9.20 1.34 26.57
C CYS A 255 -10.48 1.34 25.73
N SER A 256 -10.44 0.83 24.50
CA SER A 256 -11.61 0.59 23.63
C SER A 256 -11.46 -0.77 22.95
N ASN A 257 -12.59 -1.41 22.64
CA ASN A 257 -12.62 -2.59 21.79
C ASN A 257 -12.91 -2.16 20.36
N TYR A 258 -12.19 -2.72 19.39
CA TYR A 258 -12.36 -2.39 17.98
C TYR A 258 -12.74 -3.63 17.20
N HIS A 259 -13.86 -3.58 16.48
CA HIS A 259 -14.24 -4.60 15.51
C HIS A 259 -13.86 -4.09 14.12
N VAL A 260 -13.10 -4.88 13.38
CA VAL A 260 -12.56 -4.48 12.09
C VAL A 260 -12.98 -5.47 11.01
N PHE A 261 -13.63 -4.97 9.96
CA PHE A 261 -14.21 -5.76 8.88
C PHE A 261 -13.48 -5.45 7.57
N PRO A 262 -12.46 -6.25 7.19
CA PRO A 262 -11.69 -6.01 5.98
C PRO A 262 -12.46 -6.39 4.71
N SER A 263 -12.25 -5.63 3.65
CA SER A 263 -12.78 -5.87 2.29
C SER A 263 -11.65 -5.74 1.27
N LYS A 264 -11.51 -6.71 0.36
CA LYS A 264 -10.48 -6.71 -0.70
C LYS A 264 -11.07 -6.19 -2.01
N GLN A 265 -10.39 -5.22 -2.60
CA GLN A 265 -10.63 -4.73 -3.95
C GLN A 265 -9.47 -5.16 -4.85
N ILE A 266 -9.79 -5.79 -5.98
CA ILE A 266 -8.81 -6.20 -6.98
C ILE A 266 -9.01 -5.37 -8.24
N ASN A 267 -7.99 -4.63 -8.64
CA ASN A 267 -7.98 -3.83 -9.85
C ASN A 267 -7.04 -4.48 -10.88
N ASN A 268 -7.61 -4.92 -12.01
CA ASN A 268 -6.89 -5.52 -13.13
C ASN A 268 -6.81 -4.53 -14.29
N LEU A 269 -5.62 -3.97 -14.53
CA LEU A 269 -5.33 -3.06 -15.63
C LEU A 269 -4.62 -3.79 -16.77
N LEU A 270 -4.79 -3.27 -17.99
CA LEU A 270 -4.18 -3.85 -19.18
C LEU A 270 -2.78 -3.26 -19.46
N PRO A 271 -1.79 -4.07 -19.85
CA PRO A 271 -0.45 -3.60 -20.19
C PRO A 271 -0.44 -2.82 -21.51
N PRO A 272 0.69 -2.22 -21.93
CA PRO A 272 0.82 -1.69 -23.29
C PRO A 272 0.39 -2.72 -24.35
N PRO A 273 -0.32 -2.33 -25.42
CA PRO A 273 -0.51 -0.96 -25.94
C PRO A 273 -1.73 -0.20 -25.37
N TYR A 274 -2.43 -0.74 -24.38
CA TYR A 274 -3.60 -0.07 -23.80
C TYR A 274 -3.21 1.19 -23.01
N THR A 275 -4.17 2.12 -22.88
CA THR A 275 -3.97 3.45 -22.27
C THR A 275 -3.50 3.42 -20.81
N SER A 276 -3.85 2.37 -20.06
CA SER A 276 -3.39 2.18 -18.68
C SER A 276 -1.87 2.06 -18.56
N GLN A 277 -1.20 1.56 -19.61
CA GLN A 277 0.25 1.36 -19.67
C GLN A 277 0.84 0.72 -18.40
N CYS A 278 0.10 -0.19 -17.78
CA CYS A 278 0.42 -0.68 -16.44
C CYS A 278 1.74 -1.46 -16.42
N TYR A 279 2.34 -1.57 -15.23
CA TYR A 279 3.55 -2.34 -14.98
C TYR A 279 3.24 -3.60 -14.14
N ASN A 280 3.87 -4.72 -14.51
CA ASN A 280 3.71 -5.99 -13.80
C ASN A 280 4.64 -6.06 -12.58
N TYR A 281 4.23 -5.40 -11.50
CA TYR A 281 4.96 -5.45 -10.23
C TYR A 281 5.04 -6.87 -9.64
N THR A 282 4.03 -7.72 -9.87
CA THR A 282 4.04 -9.11 -9.40
C THR A 282 5.23 -9.89 -9.95
N ALA A 283 5.47 -9.81 -11.26
CA ALA A 283 6.62 -10.46 -11.89
C ALA A 283 7.94 -9.86 -11.40
N SER A 284 8.00 -8.55 -11.14
CA SER A 284 9.19 -7.90 -10.57
C SER A 284 9.47 -8.38 -9.14
N TRP A 285 8.45 -8.42 -8.30
CA TRP A 285 8.51 -8.87 -6.91
C TRP A 285 8.93 -10.34 -6.81
N LEU A 286 8.39 -11.21 -7.66
CA LEU A 286 8.79 -12.62 -7.76
C LEU A 286 10.27 -12.76 -8.14
N ARG A 287 10.75 -12.01 -9.14
CA ARG A 287 12.18 -12.01 -9.54
C ARG A 287 13.11 -11.50 -8.45
N ARG A 288 12.59 -10.70 -7.51
CA ARG A 288 13.31 -10.16 -6.35
C ARG A 288 13.08 -10.99 -5.09
N SER A 289 12.74 -12.28 -5.23
CA SER A 289 12.52 -13.22 -4.13
C SER A 289 11.52 -12.72 -3.09
N GLY A 290 10.40 -12.17 -3.57
CA GLY A 290 9.34 -11.70 -2.69
C GLY A 290 9.60 -10.31 -2.07
N ARG A 291 10.50 -9.51 -2.64
CA ARG A 291 10.83 -8.16 -2.16
C ARG A 291 10.54 -7.10 -3.22
N GLY A 292 10.38 -5.87 -2.76
CA GLY A 292 10.21 -4.70 -3.60
C GLY A 292 8.76 -4.26 -3.77
N PRO A 293 8.52 -3.22 -4.58
CA PRO A 293 7.24 -2.54 -4.66
C PRO A 293 6.20 -3.40 -5.38
N ARG A 294 4.97 -3.31 -4.88
CA ARG A 294 3.79 -3.99 -5.43
C ARG A 294 2.86 -3.05 -6.19
N ASP A 295 3.06 -1.75 -6.07
CA ASP A 295 2.28 -0.72 -6.71
C ASP A 295 3.10 0.52 -7.06
N LYS A 296 2.45 1.48 -7.76
CA LYS A 296 3.06 2.75 -8.17
C LYS A 296 3.61 3.55 -6.98
N ARG A 297 2.92 3.51 -5.85
CA ARG A 297 3.26 4.31 -4.68
C ARG A 297 4.51 3.78 -4.02
N LEU A 298 4.54 2.47 -3.71
CA LEU A 298 5.72 1.80 -3.18
C LEU A 298 6.91 1.90 -4.14
N CYS A 299 6.68 1.90 -5.45
CA CYS A 299 7.72 2.14 -6.45
C CYS A 299 8.31 3.56 -6.30
N SER A 300 7.45 4.55 -6.12
CA SER A 300 7.88 5.94 -5.95
C SER A 300 8.69 6.09 -4.65
N GLU A 301 8.20 5.51 -3.55
CA GLU A 301 8.85 5.50 -2.24
C GLU A 301 10.22 4.79 -2.26
N GLU A 302 10.31 3.62 -2.90
CA GLU A 302 11.59 2.91 -3.09
C GLU A 302 12.55 3.75 -3.96
N CYS A 303 12.04 4.43 -4.99
CA CYS A 303 12.85 5.32 -5.82
C CYS A 303 13.36 6.53 -5.03
N TYR A 304 12.53 7.14 -4.16
CA TYR A 304 12.94 8.22 -3.28
C TYR A 304 14.05 7.75 -2.32
N LEU A 305 13.90 6.57 -1.73
CA LEU A 305 14.93 5.94 -0.90
C LEU A 305 16.24 5.81 -1.66
N ASN A 306 16.23 5.16 -2.82
CA ASN A 306 17.43 4.94 -3.63
C ASN A 306 18.11 6.26 -4.02
N LYS A 307 17.34 7.29 -4.39
CA LYS A 307 17.87 8.61 -4.73
C LYS A 307 18.45 9.35 -3.54
N SER A 308 17.80 9.26 -2.38
CA SER A 308 18.32 9.83 -1.14
C SER A 308 19.66 9.20 -0.76
N MET A 309 19.77 7.88 -0.90
CA MET A 309 21.01 7.15 -0.66
C MET A 309 22.11 7.52 -1.67
N GLU A 310 21.79 7.68 -2.96
CA GLU A 310 22.74 8.08 -3.99
C GLU A 310 23.33 9.47 -3.74
N ILE A 311 22.50 10.42 -3.29
CA ILE A 311 22.89 11.83 -3.16
C ILE A 311 23.53 12.14 -1.81
N LYS A 312 22.97 11.59 -0.73
CA LYS A 312 23.38 11.92 0.65
C LYS A 312 23.94 10.74 1.44
N GLY A 313 23.72 9.50 1.00
CA GLY A 313 24.08 8.31 1.78
C GLY A 313 23.23 8.12 3.05
N CYS A 314 22.07 8.77 3.12
CA CYS A 314 21.12 8.69 4.23
C CYS A 314 19.67 8.85 3.73
N VAL A 315 18.69 8.60 4.61
CA VAL A 315 17.25 8.66 4.34
C VAL A 315 16.65 9.91 4.96
N ASP A 316 15.93 10.67 4.14
CA ASP A 316 15.10 11.77 4.60
C ASP A 316 13.84 11.26 5.31
N PRO A 317 13.67 11.52 6.61
CA PRO A 317 12.57 10.96 7.39
C PRO A 317 11.20 11.59 7.08
N PHE A 318 11.14 12.70 6.35
CA PHE A 318 9.89 13.41 6.05
C PHE A 318 9.29 13.05 4.69
N PHE A 319 10.13 12.70 3.72
CA PHE A 319 9.70 12.40 2.36
C PHE A 319 9.63 10.91 2.02
N ILE A 320 10.29 10.06 2.83
CA ILE A 320 10.42 8.64 2.54
C ILE A 320 9.71 7.83 3.62
N ALA A 321 8.54 7.30 3.26
CA ALA A 321 7.78 6.39 4.10
C ALA A 321 8.12 4.91 3.86
N TYR A 322 9.04 4.63 2.91
CA TYR A 322 9.44 3.26 2.58
C TYR A 322 10.18 2.58 3.74
N PRO A 323 9.81 1.35 4.13
CA PRO A 323 10.54 0.62 5.16
C PRO A 323 11.99 0.37 4.79
N ASN A 324 12.93 0.77 5.66
CA ASN A 324 14.36 0.68 5.39
C ASN A 324 15.21 0.59 6.67
N MET A 325 16.49 0.23 6.52
CA MET A 325 17.47 0.08 7.60
C MET A 325 18.61 1.09 7.56
N GLU A 326 18.49 2.10 6.70
CA GLU A 326 19.56 3.02 6.38
C GLU A 326 19.68 4.13 7.43
N LYS A 327 20.78 4.89 7.39
CA LYS A 327 21.03 6.01 8.32
C LYS A 327 20.07 7.17 8.05
N ILE A 328 19.71 7.91 9.10
CA ILE A 328 18.79 9.07 8.99
C ILE A 328 19.57 10.34 8.64
N CYS A 329 19.05 11.15 7.72
CA CYS A 329 19.61 12.47 7.41
C CYS A 329 19.27 13.52 8.48
N THR A 330 20.22 14.42 8.77
CA THR A 330 19.99 15.63 9.59
C THR A 330 19.53 16.81 8.75
N ASP A 331 19.92 16.86 7.48
CA ASP A 331 19.70 18.00 6.59
C ASP A 331 18.53 17.76 5.63
N ASP A 332 17.79 18.82 5.31
CA ASP A 332 16.67 18.80 4.35
C ASP A 332 17.08 18.31 2.97
N VAL A 333 16.33 17.36 2.40
CA VAL A 333 16.41 17.09 0.96
C VAL A 333 15.46 18.02 0.21
N GLN A 334 15.99 18.62 -0.86
CA GLN A 334 15.19 19.44 -1.75
C GLN A 334 14.15 18.57 -2.49
N PRO A 335 12.84 18.89 -2.42
CA PRO A 335 11.77 18.04 -2.96
C PRO A 335 11.88 17.74 -4.47
N TYR A 336 12.47 18.65 -5.26
CA TYR A 336 12.57 18.52 -6.72
C TYR A 336 13.37 17.29 -7.17
N VAL A 337 14.25 16.77 -6.29
CA VAL A 337 15.05 15.57 -6.55
C VAL A 337 14.15 14.35 -6.84
N TYR A 338 12.94 14.36 -6.28
CA TYR A 338 12.04 13.21 -6.26
C TYR A 338 10.98 13.22 -7.37
N GLU A 339 10.80 14.34 -8.10
CA GLU A 339 9.73 14.47 -9.10
C GLU A 339 9.81 13.38 -10.18
N LYS A 340 11.02 13.08 -10.66
CA LYS A 340 11.25 12.05 -11.69
C LYS A 340 10.81 10.64 -11.28
N CYS A 341 10.78 10.33 -9.99
CA CYS A 341 10.34 9.01 -9.51
C CYS A 341 8.84 8.79 -9.74
N ARG A 342 8.02 9.85 -9.66
CA ARG A 342 6.56 9.75 -9.88
C ARG A 342 6.21 9.46 -11.33
N ASP A 343 7.02 9.97 -12.25
CA ASP A 343 6.86 9.77 -13.70
C ASP A 343 7.39 8.41 -14.16
N TYR A 344 8.47 7.94 -13.52
CA TYR A 344 9.04 6.61 -13.79
C TYR A 344 8.07 5.49 -13.41
N CYS A 345 7.42 5.59 -12.26
CA CYS A 345 6.55 4.55 -11.73
C CYS A 345 5.17 4.56 -12.40
N ARG A 346 4.80 3.42 -13.01
CA ARG A 346 3.49 3.24 -13.67
C ARG A 346 2.47 2.57 -12.74
N PRO A 347 1.15 2.69 -13.00
CA PRO A 347 0.12 1.94 -12.30
C PRO A 347 0.38 0.42 -12.36
N ALA A 348 -0.01 -0.32 -11.33
CA ALA A 348 0.14 -1.77 -11.31
C ALA A 348 -0.89 -2.46 -12.21
N CYS A 349 -0.48 -3.49 -12.95
CA CYS A 349 -1.42 -4.29 -13.75
C CYS A 349 -2.37 -5.10 -12.88
N LEU A 350 -1.88 -5.59 -11.75
CA LEU A 350 -2.69 -6.22 -10.71
C LEU A 350 -2.45 -5.43 -9.43
N ARG A 351 -3.49 -4.80 -8.91
CA ARG A 351 -3.46 -4.10 -7.63
C ARG A 351 -4.49 -4.70 -6.70
N GLU A 352 -4.06 -4.99 -5.48
CA GLU A 352 -4.92 -5.47 -4.40
C GLU A 352 -4.93 -4.42 -3.30
N ASP A 353 -6.09 -3.82 -3.08
CA ASP A 353 -6.29 -2.86 -2.00
C ASP A 353 -7.17 -3.53 -0.94
N ILE A 354 -6.78 -3.41 0.32
CA ILE A 354 -7.61 -3.85 1.44
C ILE A 354 -8.10 -2.61 2.16
N THR A 355 -9.41 -2.51 2.26
CA THR A 355 -10.11 -1.47 3.02
C THR A 355 -10.69 -2.10 4.27
N ALA A 356 -10.93 -1.31 5.31
CA ALA A 356 -11.44 -1.81 6.57
C ALA A 356 -12.55 -0.89 7.08
N ASP A 357 -13.71 -1.46 7.40
CA ASP A 357 -14.71 -0.79 8.22
C ASP A 357 -14.36 -1.03 9.71
N VAL A 358 -14.34 0.04 10.51
CA VAL A 358 -13.85 0.01 11.88
C VAL A 358 -14.94 0.52 12.81
N GLN A 359 -15.33 -0.33 13.76
CA GLN A 359 -16.33 -0.01 14.76
C GLN A 359 -15.66 0.05 16.13
N GLU A 360 -15.62 1.25 16.71
CA GLU A 360 -15.18 1.46 18.08
C GLU A 360 -16.33 1.18 19.05
N GLN A 361 -16.10 0.26 19.98
CA GLN A 361 -16.96 0.04 21.14
C GLN A 361 -16.20 0.49 22.38
N SER A 362 -16.65 1.57 23.00
CA SER A 362 -16.19 1.92 24.33
C SER A 362 -16.43 0.71 25.25
N PRO A 363 -15.50 0.42 26.18
CA PRO A 363 -15.78 -0.58 27.19
C PRO A 363 -17.04 -0.07 27.89
N LEU A 364 -18.08 -0.89 27.93
CA LEU A 364 -19.23 -0.61 28.78
C LEU A 364 -18.64 -0.18 30.12
N THR A 365 -18.89 1.06 30.53
CA THR A 365 -18.58 1.49 31.88
C THR A 365 -19.08 0.37 32.77
N MET A 366 -18.22 -0.19 33.62
CA MET A 366 -18.63 -1.02 34.75
C MET A 366 -19.47 -0.13 35.69
N ASN A 367 -20.66 0.26 35.25
CA ASN A 367 -21.65 1.00 35.99
C ASN A 367 -22.82 0.06 36.16
N THR A 368 -22.88 -0.47 37.38
CA THR A 368 -24.05 -1.09 38.01
C THR A 368 -24.62 -2.31 37.30
N VAL A 369 -24.12 -3.49 37.70
CA VAL A 369 -25.01 -4.60 38.00
C VAL A 369 -26.05 -4.08 39.00
N LYS A 370 -27.18 -3.57 38.50
CA LYS A 370 -28.41 -3.55 39.28
C LYS A 370 -28.84 -5.00 39.34
N THR A 371 -28.64 -5.61 40.49
CA THR A 371 -29.40 -6.76 40.94
C THR A 371 -30.88 -6.51 40.64
N PHE A 372 -31.43 -7.34 39.77
CA PHE A 372 -32.87 -7.60 39.69
C PHE A 372 -33.11 -9.03 40.12
#